data_AF-A0AB73BJA9-F1
#
_entry.id   AF-A0AB73BJA9-F1
#
_cell.length_a   1.000
_cell.length_b   1.000
_cell.length_c   1.000
_cell.angle_alpha   90.00
_cell.angle_beta   90.00
_cell.angle_gamma   90.00
#
_symmetry.space_group_name_H-M   'P 1'
#
loop_
_entity.id
_entity.type
_entity.pdbx_description
1 polymer ?
#
loop_
_entity_poly.entity_id
_entity_poly.type
_entity_poly.pdbx_seq_one_letter_code
_entity_poly.pdbx_strand_id
1 'polypeptide(L)'
;MLRQTFVEWAGLSVRYSFWAKASLLGHYSWQQEAKGKPHNTIIRSLAFKWIRILFRCWKTHTPYDESTYLTALKSKGSPLLKFAVESEL
;
A
#
# COMPACT_ATOMS: atom_id res chain seq x y z
N MET A 1 6.00 18.34 10.33
CA MET A 1 6.38 17.18 11.17
C MET A 1 5.45 15.98 10.94
N LEU A 2 4.15 16.06 11.23
CA LEU A 2 3.22 14.92 11.17
C LEU A 2 3.15 14.19 9.81
N ARG A 3 3.16 14.93 8.70
CA ARG A 3 3.11 14.35 7.35
C ARG A 3 4.33 13.49 7.03
N GLN A 4 5.51 13.91 7.47
CA GLN A 4 6.75 13.20 7.19
C GLN A 4 6.82 11.91 8.01
N THR A 5 6.51 11.99 9.31
CA THR A 5 6.42 10.83 10.20
C THR A 5 5.43 9.78 9.70
N PHE A 6 4.28 10.22 9.18
CA PHE A 6 3.28 9.29 8.65
C PHE A 6 3.73 8.60 7.35
N VAL A 7 4.47 9.32 6.49
CA VAL A 7 5.08 8.73 5.29
C VAL A 7 6.12 7.69 5.68
N GLU A 8 6.96 7.97 6.69
CA GLU A 8 7.94 7.00 7.21
C GLU A 8 7.28 5.77 7.83
N TRP A 9 6.24 5.97 8.64
CA TRP A 9 5.44 4.86 9.19
C TRP A 9 4.81 4.00 8.08
N ALA A 10 4.26 4.62 7.04
CA ALA A 10 3.72 3.91 5.89
C ALA A 10 4.81 3.14 5.11
N GLY A 11 6.04 3.65 5.07
CA GLY A 11 7.19 2.92 4.53
C GLY A 11 7.57 1.71 5.38
N LEU A 12 7.46 1.81 6.71
CA LEU A 12 7.74 0.69 7.61
C LEU A 12 6.66 -0.40 7.53
N SER A 13 5.39 -0.02 7.35
CA SER A 13 4.26 -0.97 7.29
C SER A 13 4.34 -1.95 6.11
N VAL A 14 5.11 -1.63 5.07
CA VAL A 14 5.46 -2.54 3.96
C VAL A 14 6.01 -3.88 4.46
N ARG A 15 6.69 -3.90 5.61
CA ARG A 15 7.26 -5.14 6.19
C ARG A 15 6.21 -6.04 6.83
N TYR A 16 5.08 -5.47 7.23
CA TYR A 16 4.04 -6.15 8.02
C TYR A 16 2.73 -6.34 7.25
N SER A 17 2.52 -5.57 6.18
CA SER A 17 1.30 -5.60 5.38
C SER A 17 1.60 -6.07 3.96
N PHE A 18 0.88 -7.10 3.56
CA PHE A 18 1.00 -7.75 2.27
C PHE A 18 0.73 -6.78 1.10
N TRP A 19 -0.37 -6.03 1.14
CA TRP A 19 -0.68 -5.11 0.04
C TRP A 19 0.27 -3.90 0.00
N ALA A 20 0.83 -3.49 1.15
CA ALA A 20 1.82 -2.43 1.22
C ALA A 20 3.12 -2.88 0.55
N LYS A 21 3.59 -4.12 0.81
CA LYS A 21 4.70 -4.78 0.12
C LYS A 21 4.46 -4.86 -1.38
N ALA A 22 3.30 -5.35 -1.79
CA ALA A 22 2.87 -5.45 -3.18
C ALA A 22 2.93 -4.11 -3.92
N SER A 23 2.49 -3.03 -3.26
CA SER A 23 2.49 -1.69 -3.86
C SER A 23 3.89 -1.15 -4.15
N LEU A 24 4.88 -1.55 -3.35
CA LEU A 24 6.28 -1.17 -3.52
C LEU A 24 6.95 -2.04 -4.59
N LEU A 25 6.73 -3.36 -4.54
CA LEU A 25 7.24 -4.31 -5.54
C LEU A 25 6.70 -4.05 -6.94
N GLY A 26 5.39 -3.82 -7.07
CA GLY A 26 4.78 -3.50 -8.35
C GLY A 26 5.26 -2.20 -8.96
N HIS A 27 5.74 -1.27 -8.12
CA HIS A 27 6.44 -0.11 -8.63
C HIS A 27 7.88 -0.43 -9.00
N TYR A 28 8.60 -1.24 -8.21
CA TYR A 28 9.98 -1.63 -8.54
C TYR A 28 10.06 -2.35 -9.89
N SER A 29 9.15 -3.30 -10.16
CA SER A 29 9.06 -3.96 -11.47
C SER A 29 8.78 -2.96 -12.59
N TRP A 30 7.82 -2.06 -12.40
CA TRP A 30 7.53 -0.98 -13.35
C TRP A 30 8.71 -0.02 -13.54
N GLN A 31 9.51 0.23 -12.50
CA GLN A 31 10.68 1.09 -12.53
C GLN A 31 11.84 0.48 -13.33
N GLN A 32 11.99 -0.85 -13.24
CA GLN A 32 12.97 -1.62 -14.00
C GLN A 32 12.62 -1.62 -15.50
N GLU A 33 11.33 -1.69 -15.83
CA GLU A 33 10.84 -1.67 -17.22
C GLU A 33 10.77 -0.25 -17.82
N ALA A 34 10.39 0.75 -17.03
CA ALA A 34 10.19 2.11 -17.47
C ALA A 34 10.78 3.07 -16.44
N LYS A 35 11.93 3.71 -16.75
CA LYS A 35 12.68 4.76 -16.01
C LYS A 35 11.84 5.55 -14.97
N GLY A 36 11.45 4.92 -13.87
CA GLY A 36 10.19 5.23 -13.19
C GLY A 36 10.30 6.14 -11.97
N LYS A 37 9.14 6.61 -11.47
CA LYS A 37 8.97 7.65 -10.45
C LYS A 37 9.82 7.38 -9.19
N PRO A 38 10.32 8.42 -8.50
CA PRO A 38 11.20 8.23 -7.35
C PRO A 38 10.49 7.52 -6.19
N HIS A 39 11.23 6.67 -5.46
CA HIS A 39 10.75 5.86 -4.33
C HIS A 39 9.85 6.63 -3.35
N ASN A 40 10.23 7.87 -3.05
CA ASN A 40 9.49 8.77 -2.15
C ASN A 40 8.05 9.07 -2.62
N THR A 41 7.79 9.05 -3.93
CA THR A 41 6.44 9.24 -4.49
C THR A 41 5.54 8.05 -4.19
N ILE A 42 6.11 6.84 -4.24
CA ILE A 42 5.41 5.59 -3.93
C ILE A 42 4.98 5.59 -2.47
N ILE A 43 5.94 5.85 -1.56
CA ILE A 43 5.66 5.86 -0.12
C ILE A 43 4.59 6.91 0.21
N ARG A 44 4.62 8.09 -0.44
CA ARG A 44 3.57 9.10 -0.27
C ARG A 44 2.20 8.61 -0.77
N SER A 45 2.16 7.88 -1.89
CA SER A 45 0.91 7.29 -2.39
C SER A 45 0.39 6.18 -1.47
N LEU A 46 1.29 5.41 -0.86
CA LEU A 46 0.98 4.38 0.12
C LEU A 46 0.43 4.99 1.40
N ALA A 47 1.09 6.03 1.93
CA ALA A 47 0.59 6.81 3.05
C ALA A 47 -0.82 7.36 2.77
N PHE A 48 -1.06 7.93 1.59
CA PHE A 48 -2.41 8.41 1.22
C PHE A 48 -3.49 7.31 1.24
N LYS A 49 -3.16 6.06 0.95
CA LYS A 49 -4.10 4.94 1.10
C LYS A 49 -4.29 4.57 2.57
N TRP A 50 -3.21 4.44 3.32
CA TRP A 50 -3.24 4.12 4.74
C TRP A 50 -4.08 5.11 5.54
N ILE A 51 -3.96 6.42 5.29
CA ILE A 51 -4.74 7.40 6.04
C ILE A 51 -6.24 7.23 5.79
N ARG A 52 -6.66 6.82 4.58
CA ARG A 52 -8.07 6.57 4.26
C ARG A 52 -8.58 5.30 4.92
N ILE A 53 -7.76 4.25 4.96
CA ILE A 53 -8.09 2.98 5.63
C ILE A 53 -8.22 3.22 7.14
N LEU A 54 -7.20 3.81 7.77
CA LEU A 54 -7.20 4.10 9.20
C LEU A 54 -8.34 5.05 9.57
N PHE A 55 -8.61 6.08 8.76
CA PHE A 55 -9.74 6.98 8.99
C PHE A 55 -11.08 6.26 8.92
N ARG A 56 -11.25 5.29 8.00
CA ARG A 56 -12.46 4.45 7.94
C ARG A 56 -12.56 3.58 9.19
N CYS A 57 -11.51 2.83 9.53
CA CYS A 57 -11.46 2.00 10.74
C CYS A 57 -11.75 2.79 12.02
N TRP A 58 -11.20 4.00 12.12
CA TRP A 58 -11.45 4.89 13.24
C TRP A 58 -12.91 5.35 13.30
N LYS A 59 -13.51 5.71 12.17
CA LYS A 59 -14.92 6.12 12.10
C LYS A 59 -15.89 4.98 12.41
N THR A 60 -15.57 3.76 12.02
CA THR A 60 -16.40 2.57 12.26
C THR A 60 -16.07 1.88 13.58
N HIS A 61 -15.04 2.33 14.31
CA HIS A 61 -14.49 1.67 15.49
C HIS A 61 -14.16 0.19 15.27
N THR A 62 -13.79 -0.18 14.04
CA THR A 62 -13.43 -1.55 13.68
C THR A 62 -11.90 -1.67 13.58
N PRO A 63 -11.31 -2.74 14.13
CA PRO A 63 -9.89 -2.99 13.93
C PRO A 63 -9.57 -3.12 12.44
N TYR A 64 -8.35 -2.75 12.06
CA TYR A 64 -7.88 -2.94 10.70
C TYR A 64 -7.72 -4.44 10.41
N ASP A 65 -8.39 -4.90 9.35
CA ASP A 65 -8.27 -6.25 8.82
C ASP A 65 -7.84 -6.17 7.35
N GLU A 66 -6.72 -6.82 7.05
CA GLU A 66 -6.09 -6.82 5.74
C GLU A 66 -6.93 -7.59 4.71
N SER A 67 -7.63 -8.64 5.13
CA SER A 67 -8.45 -9.47 4.25
C SER A 67 -9.65 -8.70 3.68
N THR A 68 -10.28 -7.86 4.49
CA THR A 68 -11.35 -6.95 4.08
C THR A 68 -10.87 -5.98 2.99
N TYR A 69 -9.69 -5.38 3.16
CA TYR A 69 -9.14 -4.45 2.19
C TYR A 69 -8.74 -5.15 0.87
N LEU A 70 -8.11 -6.32 0.97
CA LEU A 70 -7.75 -7.14 -0.21
C LEU A 70 -8.98 -7.59 -0.99
N THR A 71 -10.06 -7.96 -0.31
CA THR A 71 -11.32 -8.35 -0.95
C THR A 71 -11.95 -7.17 -1.69
N ALA A 72 -11.95 -5.98 -1.09
CA ALA A 72 -12.40 -4.75 -1.76
C ALA A 72 -11.50 -4.35 -2.94
N LEU A 73 -10.21 -4.69 -2.88
CA LEU A 73 -9.26 -4.46 -3.96
C LEU A 73 -9.51 -5.42 -5.13
N LYS A 74 -9.90 -6.66 -4.82
CA LYS A 74 -10.23 -7.72 -5.79
C LYS A 74 -11.51 -7.41 -6.54
N SER A 75 -12.55 -6.97 -5.84
CA SER A 75 -13.81 -6.56 -6.48
C SER A 75 -13.62 -5.36 -7.42
N LYS A 76 -12.65 -4.49 -7.15
CA LYS A 76 -12.31 -3.33 -7.99
C LYS A 76 -11.34 -3.63 -9.13
N GLY A 77 -10.85 -4.87 -9.26
CA GLY A 77 -9.93 -5.26 -10.34
C GLY A 77 -8.59 -4.51 -10.31
N SER A 78 -8.14 -4.07 -9.13
CA SER A 78 -6.93 -3.25 -9.04
C SER A 78 -5.67 -4.05 -9.43
N PRO A 79 -4.77 -3.47 -10.25
CA PRO A 79 -3.53 -4.13 -10.67
C PRO A 79 -2.58 -4.40 -9.49
N LEU A 80 -2.79 -3.75 -8.34
CA LEU A 80 -2.02 -3.96 -7.12
C LEU A 80 -2.08 -5.42 -6.62
N LEU A 81 -3.15 -6.15 -6.93
CA LEU A 81 -3.25 -7.57 -6.58
C LEU A 81 -2.31 -8.45 -7.39
N LYS A 82 -2.05 -8.11 -8.66
CA LYS A 82 -1.12 -8.87 -9.50
C LYS A 82 0.28 -8.87 -8.89
N PHE A 83 0.72 -7.69 -8.46
CA PHE A 83 2.00 -7.51 -7.78
C PHE A 83 2.02 -8.09 -6.35
N ALA A 84 0.85 -8.29 -5.74
CA ALA A 84 0.75 -8.92 -4.43
C ALA A 84 0.98 -10.43 -4.54
N VAL A 85 0.30 -11.08 -5.48
CA VAL A 85 0.46 -12.51 -5.77
C VAL A 85 1.90 -12.84 -6.18
N GLU A 86 2.56 -11.97 -6.95
CA GLU A 86 3.95 -12.16 -7.35
C GLU A 86 4.97 -11.98 -6.21
N SER A 87 4.55 -11.43 -5.06
CA SER A 87 5.41 -11.29 -3.87
C SER A 87 5.38 -12.50 -2.91
N GLU A 88 4.50 -13.47 -3.20
CA GLU A 88 4.32 -14.75 -2.49
C GLU A 88 5.06 -15.92 -3.17
N LEU A 89 5.63 -15.70 -4.36
CA LEU A 89 6.59 -16.57 -5.04
C LEU A 89 8.03 -16.16 -4.68
#